data_AF-A0A915ET31-F1
#
_entry.id   AF-A0A915ET31-F1
#
_cell.length_a   1.000
_cell.length_b   1.000
_cell.length_c   1.000
_cell.angle_alpha   90.00
_cell.angle_beta   90.00
_cell.angle_gamma   90.00
#
_symmetry.space_group_name_H-M   'P 1'
#
loop_
_entity.id
_entity.type
_entity.pdbx_description
1 polymer ?
#
loop_
_entity_poly.entity_id
_entity_poly.type
_entity_poly.pdbx_seq_one_letter_code
_entity_poly.pdbx_strand_id
1 'polypeptide(L)' 'MVVTQSSKAFTFCTKNEFPELTEFVRDISSKYKLEVRQISGALKGGLAQLKVDQPNIVAVLMGSRSTDPKGNT' A
#
# COMPACT_ATOMS: atom_id res chain seq x y z
N MET A 1 17.60 -4.28 -23.35
CA MET A 1 16.25 -4.49 -22.79
C MET A 1 16.14 -3.71 -21.51
N VAL A 2 15.39 -2.60 -21.49
CA VAL A 2 15.09 -1.91 -20.24
C VAL A 2 13.97 -2.71 -19.59
N VAL A 3 14.27 -3.44 -18.51
CA VAL A 3 13.24 -4.10 -17.72
C VAL A 3 12.45 -2.98 -17.03
N THR A 4 11.31 -2.60 -17.58
CA THR A 4 10.36 -1.71 -16.91
C THR A 4 9.79 -2.47 -15.73
N GLN A 5 10.48 -2.42 -14.60
CA GLN A 5 10.05 -3.04 -13.36
C GLN A 5 8.99 -2.14 -12.73
N SER A 6 7.71 -2.54 -12.83
CA SER A 6 6.62 -1.85 -12.13
C SER A 6 6.79 -2.04 -10.63
N SER A 7 6.76 -0.95 -9.88
CA SER A 7 6.85 -1.00 -8.42
C SER A 7 5.50 -1.41 -7.84
N LYS A 8 5.50 -2.30 -6.86
CA LYS A 8 4.29 -2.76 -6.17
C LYS A 8 3.92 -1.80 -5.05
N ALA A 9 2.64 -1.49 -4.94
CA ALA A 9 2.09 -0.64 -3.90
C ALA A 9 0.85 -1.29 -3.29
N PHE A 10 0.61 -1.01 -2.01
CA PHE A 10 -0.45 -1.64 -1.24
C PHE A 10 -1.27 -0.56 -0.54
N THR A 11 -2.59 -0.61 -0.72
CA THR A 11 -3.53 0.27 -0.04
C THR A 11 -4.46 -0.54 0.85
N PHE A 12 -4.71 -0.04 2.06
CA PHE A 12 -5.54 -0.74 3.04
C PHE A 12 -6.88 -0.05 3.14
N CYS A 13 -7.93 -0.79 2.81
CA CYS A 13 -9.26 -0.23 2.69
C CYS A 13 -10.18 -0.65 3.82
N THR A 14 -10.87 0.34 4.38
CA THR A 14 -11.77 0.20 5.54
C THR A 14 -13.12 0.81 5.22
N LYS A 15 -14.17 0.45 5.99
CA LYS A 15 -15.56 0.79 5.64
C LYS A 15 -15.87 2.29 5.53
N ASN A 16 -14.99 3.18 5.99
CA ASN A 16 -15.18 4.63 6.04
C ASN A 16 -14.08 5.40 5.29
N GLU A 17 -13.68 4.94 4.11
CA GLU A 17 -12.76 5.70 3.26
C GLU A 17 -13.47 6.75 2.42
N PHE A 18 -12.73 7.82 2.13
CA PHE A 18 -13.18 8.89 1.25
C PHE A 18 -13.07 8.44 -0.22
N PRO A 19 -14.14 8.56 -1.03
CA PRO A 19 -14.11 8.23 -2.46
C PRO A 19 -12.99 8.96 -3.22
N GLU A 20 -12.72 10.21 -2.86
CA GLU A 20 -11.69 11.06 -3.45
C GLU A 20 -10.29 10.47 -3.30
N LEU A 21 -10.03 9.75 -2.19
CA LEU A 21 -8.76 9.07 -1.97
C LEU A 21 -8.59 7.89 -2.93
N THR A 22 -9.67 7.17 -3.22
CA THR A 22 -9.64 6.03 -4.16
C THR A 22 -9.34 6.51 -5.58
N GLU A 23 -9.98 7.62 -6.00
CA GLU A 23 -9.71 8.24 -7.31
C GLU A 23 -8.27 8.75 -7.39
N PHE A 24 -7.79 9.43 -6.35
CA PHE A 24 -6.41 9.89 -6.28
C PHE A 24 -5.40 8.74 -6.40
N VAL A 25 -5.60 7.65 -5.66
CA VAL A 25 -4.74 6.46 -5.74
C VAL A 25 -4.71 5.88 -7.16
N ARG A 26 -5.86 5.83 -7.85
CA ARG A 26 -5.96 5.36 -9.23
C ARG A 26 -5.17 6.26 -10.20
N ASP A 27 -5.26 7.57 -10.04
CA ASP A 27 -4.57 8.51 -10.93
C ASP A 27 -3.05 8.47 -10.72
N ILE A 28 -2.61 8.37 -9.47
CA ILE A 28 -1.19 8.26 -9.11
C ILE A 28 -0.61 6.91 -9.54
N SER A 29 -1.36 5.81 -9.44
CA SER A 29 -0.88 4.50 -9.88
C SER A 29 -0.60 4.46 -11.37
N SER A 30 -1.48 5.07 -12.18
CA SER A 30 -1.29 5.25 -13.62
C SER A 30 -0.06 6.11 -13.91
N LYS A 31 0.05 7.28 -13.25
CA LYS A 31 1.14 8.24 -13.45
C LYS A 31 2.52 7.64 -13.18
N TYR A 32 2.66 6.87 -12.11
CA TYR A 32 3.94 6.28 -11.69
C TYR A 32 4.12 4.82 -12.09
N LYS A 33 3.19 4.25 -12.87
CA LYS A 33 3.21 2.84 -13.30
C LYS A 33 3.34 1.86 -12.13
N LEU A 34 2.55 2.09 -11.10
CA LEU A 34 2.52 1.26 -9.89
C LEU A 34 1.50 0.11 -10.05
N GLU A 35 1.91 -1.09 -9.67
CA GLU A 35 0.98 -2.21 -9.47
C GLU A 35 0.36 -2.07 -8.07
N VAL A 36 -0.79 -1.40 -7.99
CA VAL A 36 -1.50 -1.18 -6.72
C VAL A 36 -2.42 -2.36 -6.42
N ARG A 37 -2.28 -2.95 -5.23
CA ARG A 37 -3.20 -3.97 -4.72
C ARG A 37 -3.93 -3.44 -3.49
N GLN A 38 -5.25 -3.47 -3.56
CA GLN A 38 -6.14 -3.09 -2.47
C GLN A 38 -6.34 -4.27 -1.53
N ILE A 39 -6.14 -4.04 -0.22
CA ILE A 39 -6.29 -5.04 0.83
C ILE A 39 -7.36 -4.57 1.80
N SER A 40 -8.41 -5.37 1.97
CA SER A 40 -9.49 -5.02 2.89
C SER A 40 -9.12 -5.35 4.35
N GLY A 41 -9.46 -4.45 5.27
CA GLY A 41 -9.37 -4.68 6.71
C GLY A 41 -8.22 -3.95 7.40
N ALA A 42 -7.98 -4.31 8.67
CA ALA A 42 -6.98 -3.65 9.50
C ALA A 42 -5.55 -3.95 9.03
N LEU A 43 -4.66 -2.97 9.13
CA LEU A 43 -3.27 -3.02 8.65
C LEU A 43 -2.53 -4.30 9.09
N LYS A 44 -2.62 -4.69 10.37
CA LYS A 44 -1.94 -5.89 10.90
C LYS A 44 -2.42 -7.18 10.22
N GLY A 45 -3.74 -7.32 10.05
CA GLY A 45 -4.33 -8.49 9.39
C GLY A 45 -4.03 -8.52 7.90
N GLY A 46 -4.11 -7.36 7.25
CA GLY A 46 -3.80 -7.23 5.84
C GLY A 46 -2.32 -7.49 5.52
N LEU A 47 -1.38 -7.07 6.38
CA LEU A 47 0.04 -7.39 6.24
C LEU A 47 0.32 -8.90 6.45
N ALA A 48 -0.38 -9.54 7.39
CA ALA A 48 -0.27 -10.99 7.58
C ALA A 48 -0.74 -11.74 6.32
N GLN A 49 -1.86 -11.33 5.73
CA GLN A 49 -2.34 -11.89 4.46
C GLN A 49 -1.38 -11.61 3.31
N LEU A 50 -0.82 -10.39 3.23
CA LEU A 50 0.15 -10.02 2.21
C LEU A 50 1.38 -10.93 2.24
N LYS A 51 1.87 -11.29 3.43
CA LYS A 51 3.01 -12.20 3.58
C LYS A 51 2.70 -13.62 3.09
N VAL A 52 1.46 -14.08 3.25
CA VAL A 52 1.00 -15.38 2.73
C VAL A 52 0.88 -15.33 1.21
N ASP A 53 0.24 -14.28 0.67
CA ASP A 53 0.00 -14.11 -0.76
C ASP A 53 1.28 -13.86 -1.57
N GLN A 54 2.23 -13.14 -0.98
CA GLN A 54 3.48 -12.71 -1.62
C GLN A 54 4.67 -12.98 -0.70
N PRO A 55 5.08 -14.25 -0.53
CA PRO A 55 6.15 -14.63 0.39
C PRO A 55 7.52 -14.03 0.00
N ASN A 56 7.66 -13.59 -1.25
CA ASN A 56 8.87 -12.93 -1.75
C ASN A 56 9.05 -11.49 -1.25
N ILE A 57 8.02 -10.88 -0.66
CA ILE A 57 8.09 -9.52 -0.10
C ILE A 57 8.63 -9.61 1.33
N VAL A 58 9.87 -9.18 1.53
CA VAL A 58 10.56 -9.22 2.83
C VAL A 58 10.40 -7.92 3.63
N ALA A 59 10.12 -6.81 2.96
CA ALA A 59 10.00 -5.49 3.56
C ALA A 59 9.00 -4.62 2.79
N VAL A 60 8.39 -3.67 3.49
CA VAL A 60 7.51 -2.64 2.92
C VAL A 60 7.94 -1.27 3.42
N LEU A 61 7.93 -0.28 2.53
CA LEU A 61 8.18 1.11 2.91
C LEU A 61 6.87 1.73 3.42
N MET A 62 6.91 2.33 4.60
CA MET A 62 5.76 3.01 5.20
C MET A 62 6.10 4.47 5.44
N GLY A 63 5.18 5.37 5.08
CA GLY A 63 5.34 6.81 5.21
C GLY A 63 5.07 7.36 6.62
N SER A 64 5.35 6.59 7.67
CA SER A 64 5.14 7.00 9.07
C SER A 64 6.15 8.06 9.49
N ARG A 65 5.69 9.03 10.29
CA ARG A 65 6.47 10.16 10.80
C ARG A 65 6.52 10.12 12.33
N SER A 66 7.52 10.76 12.93
CA SER A 66 7.64 10.91 14.40
C SER A 66 6.43 11.62 15.04
N THR A 67 5.75 12.47 14.28
CA THR A 67 4.54 13.18 14.70
C THR A 67 3.27 12.34 14.63
N ASP A 68 3.32 11.14 14.04
CA ASP A 68 2.15 10.26 14.01
C ASP A 68 1.85 9.75 15.43
N PRO A 69 0.59 9.37 15.74
CA PRO A 69 0.21 8.92 17.08
C PRO A 69 1.04 7.76 17.66
N LYS A 70 1.75 7.01 16.81
CA LYS A 70 2.69 5.94 17.19
C LYS A 70 4.11 6.13 16.62
N GLY A 71 4.46 7.33 16.20
CA GLY A 71 5.71 7.65 15.50
C GLY A 71 6.97 7.61 16.38
N ASN A 72 6.81 7.74 17.70
CA ASN A 72 7.91 7.78 18.66
C ASN A 72 8.01 6.48 19.49
N THR A 73 7.77 5.32 18.87
CA THR A 73 7.86 4.02 19.57
C THR A 73 9.26 3.44 19.44
#